data_AF-A0A4P9X0Q1-F1
#
_entry.id   AF-A0A4P9X0Q1-F1
#
_cell.length_a   1.000
_cell.length_b   1.000
_cell.length_c   1.000
_cell.angle_alpha   90.00
_cell.angle_beta   90.00
_cell.angle_gamma   90.00
#
_symmetry.space_group_name_H-M   'P 1'
#
loop_
_entity.id
_entity.type
_entity.pdbx_description
1 polymer ?
#
loop_
_entity_poly.entity_id
_entity_poly.type
_entity_poly.pdbx_seq_one_letter_code
_entity_poly.pdbx_strand_id
1 'polypeptide(L)'
;FPKGQQLTRQGYTVLESPMGSVLLNVLLRTARGTSKRGNYGILFKSNYNGTFYQVADPAIHQNALGYVDFERLEGLPGAVFINTVLNPMGVRRGDPARIVSRLSYNDGVDWQPLRTAGGDAIHLHAFTERLDPADAFSRAAAPGLMLGVGNGGAQLTAYAYGNMYVTHNGGATWDLLVKHPHYWELGGRGALAVLCED
;
A
#
# COMPACT_ATOMS: atom_id res chain seq x y z
N PHE A 1 -10.73 17.65 -13.18
CA PHE A 1 -9.95 17.55 -11.93
C PHE A 1 -10.53 18.48 -10.87
N PRO A 2 -10.47 18.11 -9.57
CA PRO A 2 -11.00 18.93 -8.47
C PRO A 2 -10.48 20.37 -8.50
N LYS A 3 -11.35 21.34 -8.17
CA LYS A 3 -10.97 22.76 -8.08
C LYS A 3 -9.89 22.95 -6.99
N GLY A 4 -8.88 23.76 -7.28
CA GLY A 4 -7.80 24.10 -6.33
C GLY A 4 -6.49 23.31 -6.49
N GLN A 5 -6.43 22.34 -7.41
CA GLN A 5 -5.20 21.61 -7.70
C GLN A 5 -4.52 22.17 -8.97
N GLN A 6 -3.40 22.90 -8.81
CA GLN A 6 -2.55 23.29 -9.93
C GLN A 6 -1.60 22.14 -10.27
N LEU A 7 -1.85 21.48 -11.41
CA LEU A 7 -1.05 20.35 -11.90
C LEU A 7 0.00 20.87 -12.90
N THR A 8 1.18 21.26 -12.43
CA THR A 8 2.29 21.70 -13.28
C THR A 8 3.34 20.59 -13.43
N ARG A 9 3.45 20.01 -14.64
CA ARG A 9 4.41 18.96 -15.06
C ARG A 9 4.55 17.78 -14.10
N GLN A 10 3.56 16.88 -14.12
CA GLN A 10 3.53 15.70 -13.25
C GLN A 10 3.38 14.44 -14.11
N GLY A 11 4.12 13.39 -13.76
CA GLY A 11 3.86 12.06 -14.30
C GLY A 11 2.55 11.52 -13.73
N TYR A 12 2.00 10.49 -14.38
CA TYR A 12 0.79 9.83 -13.93
C TYR A 12 0.98 8.31 -13.94
N THR A 13 0.43 7.64 -12.93
CA THR A 13 0.31 6.17 -12.89
C THR A 13 -1.16 5.83 -12.86
N VAL A 14 -1.62 5.09 -13.87
CA VAL A 14 -2.99 4.54 -13.90
C VAL A 14 -2.97 3.23 -13.14
N LEU A 15 -3.84 3.13 -12.14
CA LEU A 15 -4.02 1.97 -11.27
C LEU A 15 -5.42 1.38 -11.51
N GLU A 16 -5.52 0.06 -11.42
CA GLU A 16 -6.77 -0.64 -11.63
C GLU A 16 -7.64 -0.59 -10.36
N SER A 17 -8.90 -0.21 -10.49
CA SER A 17 -9.90 -0.32 -9.42
C SER A 17 -10.62 -1.66 -9.48
N PRO A 18 -10.86 -2.33 -8.34
CA PRO A 18 -11.74 -3.50 -8.27
C PRO A 18 -13.21 -3.26 -8.65
N MET A 19 -13.71 -2.02 -8.69
CA MET A 19 -15.15 -1.72 -8.85
C MET A 19 -15.50 -0.96 -10.15
N GLY A 20 -14.69 -1.08 -11.21
CA GLY A 20 -14.99 -0.44 -12.49
C GLY A 20 -14.84 1.09 -12.49
N SER A 21 -13.98 1.61 -11.61
CA SER A 21 -13.51 3.00 -11.65
C SER A 21 -12.05 3.07 -12.14
N VAL A 22 -11.51 4.28 -12.28
CA VAL A 22 -10.08 4.49 -12.55
C VAL A 22 -9.46 5.09 -11.31
N LEU A 23 -8.41 4.45 -10.82
CA LEU A 23 -7.52 5.04 -9.82
C LEU A 23 -6.36 5.70 -10.56
N LEU A 24 -6.14 6.98 -10.30
CA LEU A 24 -5.12 7.78 -10.95
C LEU A 24 -4.20 8.37 -9.90
N ASN A 25 -2.95 7.92 -9.86
CA ASN A 25 -1.93 8.58 -9.07
C ASN A 25 -1.29 9.71 -9.87
N VAL A 26 -1.25 10.89 -9.27
CA VAL A 26 -0.59 12.06 -9.83
C VAL A 26 0.68 12.34 -9.04
N LEU A 27 1.83 12.27 -9.71
CA LEU A 27 3.13 12.35 -9.05
C LEU A 27 3.41 13.77 -8.55
N LEU A 28 3.64 13.93 -7.26
CA LEU A 28 4.16 15.18 -6.71
C LEU A 28 5.67 15.06 -6.54
N ARG A 29 6.43 15.84 -7.33
CA ARG A 29 7.88 15.90 -7.14
C ARG A 29 8.18 16.57 -5.80
N THR A 30 8.80 15.84 -4.90
CA THR A 30 9.41 16.41 -3.69
C THR A 30 10.75 17.05 -4.05
N ALA A 31 11.25 17.94 -3.18
CA ALA A 31 12.48 18.69 -3.44
C ALA A 31 13.68 17.76 -3.69
N ARG A 32 14.61 18.18 -4.58
CA ARG A 32 15.88 17.47 -4.79
C ARG A 32 16.59 17.36 -3.43
N GLY A 33 16.91 16.13 -3.01
CA GLY A 33 17.62 15.86 -1.74
C GLY A 33 16.77 15.19 -0.66
N THR A 34 15.49 14.91 -0.90
CA THR A 34 14.66 14.12 0.01
C THR A 34 15.08 12.64 0.02
N SER A 35 14.85 11.97 1.16
CA SER A 35 15.14 10.53 1.30
C SER A 35 14.51 9.72 0.16
N LYS A 36 15.18 8.65 -0.31
CA LYS A 36 14.71 7.79 -1.42
C LYS A 36 13.27 7.26 -1.25
N ARG A 37 12.77 7.22 0.01
CA ARG A 37 11.41 6.80 0.42
C ARG A 37 10.41 7.97 0.62
N GLY A 38 10.79 9.19 0.24
CA GLY A 38 9.98 10.38 0.47
C GLY A 38 9.08 10.78 -0.68
N ASN A 39 9.05 10.04 -1.78
CA ASN A 39 8.19 10.43 -2.90
C ASN A 39 6.74 10.05 -2.58
N TYR A 40 5.83 10.95 -2.90
CA TYR A 40 4.41 10.70 -2.77
C TYR A 40 3.64 11.38 -3.89
N GLY A 41 2.42 10.90 -4.13
CA GLY A 41 1.49 11.48 -5.08
C GLY A 41 0.15 11.79 -4.43
N ILE A 42 -0.80 12.21 -5.26
CA ILE A 42 -2.21 12.27 -4.88
C ILE A 42 -2.92 11.17 -5.65
N LEU A 43 -3.55 10.24 -4.92
CA LEU A 43 -4.41 9.22 -5.48
C LEU A 43 -5.80 9.80 -5.69
N PHE A 44 -6.27 9.75 -6.94
CA PHE A 44 -7.64 10.09 -7.29
C PHE A 44 -8.43 8.84 -7.65
N LYS A 45 -9.72 8.85 -7.33
CA LYS A 45 -10.70 7.86 -7.78
C LYS A 45 -11.72 8.50 -8.69
N SER A 46 -12.00 7.86 -9.83
CA SER A 46 -13.03 8.33 -10.75
C SER A 46 -14.44 7.90 -10.33
N ASN A 47 -15.46 8.54 -10.88
CA ASN A 47 -16.80 7.95 -10.95
C ASN A 47 -16.84 6.81 -12.01
N TYR A 48 -17.99 6.13 -12.13
CA TYR A 48 -18.17 4.92 -12.96
C TYR A 48 -17.86 5.10 -14.46
N ASN A 49 -17.85 6.33 -14.97
CA ASN A 49 -17.57 6.62 -16.38
C ASN A 49 -16.28 7.43 -16.60
N GLY A 50 -15.43 7.57 -15.57
CA GLY A 50 -14.10 8.17 -15.70
C GLY A 50 -14.06 9.68 -15.91
N THR A 51 -15.17 10.41 -15.68
CA THR A 51 -15.28 11.85 -16.00
C THR A 51 -15.05 12.77 -14.81
N PHE A 52 -15.42 12.34 -13.61
CA PHE A 52 -15.24 13.08 -12.37
C PHE A 52 -14.29 12.33 -11.46
N TYR A 53 -13.45 13.06 -10.73
CA TYR A 53 -12.46 12.50 -9.84
C TYR A 53 -12.56 13.13 -8.47
N GLN A 54 -12.40 12.32 -7.43
CA GLN A 54 -12.25 12.74 -6.04
C GLN A 54 -10.89 12.28 -5.51
N VAL A 55 -10.37 12.97 -4.49
CA VAL A 55 -9.14 12.53 -3.82
C VAL A 55 -9.45 11.32 -2.96
N ALA A 56 -8.79 10.19 -3.23
CA ALA A 56 -8.86 8.98 -2.43
C ALA A 56 -7.80 8.98 -1.32
N ASP A 57 -6.57 9.39 -1.64
CA ASP A 57 -5.51 9.64 -0.65
C ASP A 57 -4.62 10.82 -1.10
N PRO A 58 -4.34 11.80 -0.22
CA PRO A 58 -3.61 13.01 -0.60
C PRO A 58 -2.08 12.86 -0.62
N ALA A 59 -1.55 11.72 -0.18
CA ALA A 59 -0.11 11.55 0.03
C ALA A 59 0.36 10.10 -0.16
N ILE A 60 -0.19 9.39 -1.15
CA ILE A 60 0.14 7.98 -1.40
C ILE A 60 1.63 7.82 -1.68
N HIS A 61 2.27 6.86 -1.02
CA HIS A 61 3.70 6.62 -1.17
C HIS A 61 4.03 6.05 -2.56
N GLN A 62 5.16 6.48 -3.10
CA GLN A 62 5.68 6.01 -4.37
C GLN A 62 7.21 6.02 -4.33
N ASN A 63 7.87 5.31 -5.25
CA ASN A 63 9.32 5.41 -5.41
C ASN A 63 9.72 6.41 -6.51
N ALA A 64 11.03 6.61 -6.67
CA ALA A 64 11.58 7.57 -7.62
C ALA A 64 11.28 7.24 -9.10
N LEU A 65 10.88 6.00 -9.39
CA LEU A 65 10.51 5.55 -10.74
C LEU A 65 9.02 5.74 -11.03
N GLY A 66 8.22 6.17 -10.05
CA GLY A 66 6.77 6.37 -10.20
C GLY A 66 5.93 5.13 -9.91
N TYR A 67 6.53 4.05 -9.41
CA TYR A 67 5.79 2.93 -8.85
C TYR A 67 5.14 3.34 -7.53
N VAL A 68 3.91 2.90 -7.32
CA VAL A 68 3.05 3.34 -6.22
C VAL A 68 2.85 2.17 -5.27
N ASP A 69 2.88 2.42 -3.96
CA ASP A 69 2.46 1.43 -2.97
C ASP A 69 0.94 1.33 -2.95
N PHE A 70 0.41 0.64 -3.94
CA PHE A 70 -1.00 0.34 -4.11
C PHE A 70 -1.15 -1.14 -4.46
N GLU A 71 -2.17 -1.76 -3.89
CA GLU A 71 -2.45 -3.15 -4.16
C GLU A 71 -3.94 -3.45 -4.07
N ARG A 72 -4.40 -4.32 -4.97
CA ARG A 72 -5.73 -4.92 -4.88
C ARG A 72 -5.62 -6.22 -4.12
N LEU A 73 -6.60 -6.49 -3.27
CA LEU A 73 -6.64 -7.75 -2.54
C LEU A 73 -7.47 -8.75 -3.32
N GLU A 74 -6.78 -9.72 -3.91
CA GLU A 74 -7.36 -10.76 -4.73
C GLU A 74 -8.35 -11.61 -3.93
N GLY A 75 -9.49 -11.92 -4.55
CA GLY A 75 -10.58 -12.64 -3.89
C GLY A 75 -11.43 -11.80 -2.91
N LEU A 76 -11.12 -10.51 -2.73
CA LEU A 76 -11.90 -9.58 -1.90
C LEU A 76 -12.35 -8.36 -2.72
N PRO A 77 -13.51 -8.41 -3.38
CA PRO A 77 -14.01 -7.32 -4.20
C PRO A 77 -14.09 -6.01 -3.41
N GLY A 78 -13.49 -4.95 -3.97
CA GLY A 78 -13.45 -3.63 -3.34
C GLY A 78 -12.35 -3.43 -2.31
N ALA A 79 -11.61 -4.48 -1.94
CA ALA A 79 -10.56 -4.37 -0.96
C ALA A 79 -9.24 -3.91 -1.61
N VAL A 80 -8.67 -2.82 -1.10
CA VAL A 80 -7.42 -2.23 -1.60
C VAL A 80 -6.53 -1.81 -0.44
N PHE A 81 -5.23 -1.99 -0.62
CA PHE A 81 -4.19 -1.61 0.32
C PHE A 81 -3.34 -0.47 -0.27
N ILE A 82 -2.93 0.47 0.59
CA ILE A 82 -1.95 1.50 0.24
C ILE A 82 -0.95 1.74 1.37
N ASN A 83 0.22 2.28 1.03
CA ASN A 83 1.02 3.05 1.98
C ASN A 83 0.85 4.54 1.74
N THR A 84 0.72 5.33 2.81
CA THR A 84 0.62 6.80 2.74
C THR A 84 1.71 7.47 3.55
N VAL A 85 2.14 8.66 3.12
CA VAL A 85 3.08 9.51 3.83
C VAL A 85 2.32 10.43 4.78
N LEU A 86 2.52 10.27 6.09
CA LEU A 86 1.82 11.06 7.12
C LEU A 86 2.33 12.50 7.26
N ASN A 87 3.58 12.77 6.88
CA ASN A 87 4.23 14.08 7.04
C ASN A 87 4.63 14.73 5.70
N PRO A 88 3.72 14.87 4.71
CA PRO A 88 4.07 15.34 3.37
C PRO A 88 4.72 16.73 3.38
N MET A 89 4.29 17.62 4.30
CA MET A 89 4.89 18.94 4.46
C MET A 89 6.31 18.91 5.03
N GLY A 90 6.59 17.98 5.96
CA GLY A 90 7.94 17.77 6.49
C GLY A 90 8.85 17.20 5.41
N VAL A 91 8.37 16.22 4.65
CA VAL A 91 9.10 15.65 3.51
C VAL A 91 9.45 16.70 2.47
N ARG A 92 8.54 17.62 2.14
CA ARG A 92 8.85 18.77 1.25
C ARG A 92 9.97 19.67 1.78
N ARG A 93 10.18 19.71 3.09
CA ARG A 93 11.24 20.48 3.77
C ARG A 93 12.54 19.68 3.94
N GLY A 94 12.55 18.39 3.60
CA GLY A 94 13.72 17.52 3.72
C GLY A 94 13.63 16.47 4.83
N ASP A 95 12.55 16.44 5.62
CA ASP A 95 12.41 15.45 6.69
C ASP A 95 12.25 14.02 6.12
N PRO A 96 12.70 12.98 6.84
CA PRO A 96 12.38 11.61 6.49
C PRO A 96 10.86 11.37 6.44
N ALA A 97 10.41 10.58 5.46
CA ALA A 97 9.00 10.23 5.35
C ALA A 97 8.56 9.25 6.44
N ARG A 98 7.40 9.53 7.02
CA ARG A 98 6.69 8.66 7.96
C ARG A 98 5.62 7.91 7.18
N ILE A 99 5.89 6.66 6.84
CA ILE A 99 5.04 5.85 5.99
C ILE A 99 4.15 4.98 6.86
N VAL A 100 2.85 4.92 6.57
CA VAL A 100 1.91 4.02 7.24
C VAL A 100 1.02 3.30 6.25
N SER A 101 0.70 2.05 6.56
CA SER A 101 -0.19 1.21 5.78
C SER A 101 -1.66 1.47 6.10
N ARG A 102 -2.50 1.41 5.07
CA ARG A 102 -3.95 1.57 5.16
C ARG A 102 -4.64 0.54 4.26
N LEU A 103 -5.82 0.14 4.71
CA LEU A 103 -6.70 -0.80 4.02
C LEU A 103 -8.05 -0.14 3.79
N SER A 104 -8.68 -0.40 2.66
CA SER A 104 -10.06 -0.02 2.36
C SER A 104 -10.80 -1.27 1.91
N TYR A 105 -12.08 -1.38 2.27
CA TYR A 105 -12.99 -2.41 1.76
C TYR A 105 -14.04 -1.87 0.79
N ASN A 106 -14.00 -0.55 0.52
CA ASN A 106 -14.94 0.14 -0.35
C ASN A 106 -14.20 0.92 -1.45
N ASP A 107 -13.14 0.31 -1.98
CA ASP A 107 -12.39 0.77 -3.15
C ASP A 107 -11.84 2.18 -2.95
N GLY A 108 -11.19 2.40 -1.81
CA GLY A 108 -10.47 3.64 -1.48
C GLY A 108 -11.35 4.83 -1.14
N VAL A 109 -12.62 4.60 -0.77
CA VAL A 109 -13.50 5.65 -0.24
C VAL A 109 -13.17 5.94 1.22
N ASP A 110 -13.12 4.88 2.04
CA ASP A 110 -12.73 4.95 3.45
C ASP A 110 -11.51 4.08 3.71
N TRP A 111 -10.65 4.54 4.62
CA TRP A 111 -9.40 3.89 4.96
C TRP A 111 -9.32 3.59 6.46
N GLN A 112 -8.84 2.39 6.78
CA GLN A 112 -8.56 1.94 8.14
C GLN A 112 -7.09 1.54 8.30
N PRO A 113 -6.51 1.70 9.50
CA PRO A 113 -5.18 1.18 9.80
C PRO A 113 -5.20 -0.34 9.86
N LEU A 114 -4.05 -0.98 9.59
CA LEU A 114 -3.87 -2.39 9.88
C LEU A 114 -3.53 -2.57 11.36
N ARG A 115 -4.10 -3.61 11.97
CA ARG A 115 -3.93 -3.89 13.39
C ARG A 115 -3.72 -5.36 13.69
N THR A 116 -3.01 -5.64 14.78
CA THR A 116 -2.99 -6.97 15.37
C THR A 116 -4.31 -7.28 16.06
N ALA A 117 -4.55 -8.54 16.42
CA ALA A 117 -5.69 -8.92 17.26
C ALA A 117 -5.69 -8.17 18.62
N GLY A 118 -4.51 -7.80 19.14
CA GLY A 118 -4.36 -6.97 20.34
C GLY A 118 -4.61 -5.47 20.13
N GLY A 119 -4.82 -5.05 18.88
CA GLY A 119 -5.08 -3.65 18.52
C GLY A 119 -3.85 -2.83 18.15
N ASP A 120 -2.64 -3.41 18.21
CA ASP A 120 -1.39 -2.73 17.86
C ASP A 120 -1.36 -2.40 16.37
N ALA A 121 -0.92 -1.20 16.01
CA ALA A 121 -0.76 -0.82 14.62
C ALA A 121 0.38 -1.58 13.95
N ILE A 122 0.16 -2.03 12.73
CA ILE A 122 1.18 -2.64 11.88
C ILE A 122 1.26 -1.94 10.53
N HIS A 123 2.42 -2.06 9.89
CA HIS A 123 2.69 -1.53 8.56
C HIS A 123 3.44 -2.56 7.74
N LEU A 124 3.07 -2.71 6.47
CA LEU A 124 3.62 -3.71 5.55
C LEU A 124 4.38 -3.04 4.40
N HIS A 125 5.46 -3.69 3.99
CA HIS A 125 6.22 -3.35 2.79
C HIS A 125 5.43 -3.78 1.57
N ALA A 126 5.17 -2.85 0.66
CA ALA A 126 4.34 -3.06 -0.51
C ALA A 126 5.14 -2.97 -1.82
N PHE A 127 4.42 -2.76 -2.93
CA PHE A 127 4.93 -2.87 -4.29
C PHE A 127 6.28 -2.18 -4.54
N THR A 128 6.53 -1.01 -3.95
CA THR A 128 7.76 -0.24 -4.22
C THR A 128 9.05 -0.86 -3.70
N GLU A 129 8.97 -1.84 -2.79
CA GLU A 129 10.11 -2.53 -2.18
C GLU A 129 10.20 -4.01 -2.58
N ARG A 130 9.34 -4.48 -3.50
CA ARG A 130 9.38 -5.85 -3.99
C ARG A 130 10.56 -6.08 -4.93
N LEU A 131 11.14 -7.28 -4.84
CA LEU A 131 12.08 -7.80 -5.82
C LEU A 131 11.33 -8.33 -7.05
N ASP A 132 10.27 -9.11 -6.84
CA ASP A 132 9.36 -9.57 -7.90
C ASP A 132 8.03 -8.79 -7.87
N PRO A 133 7.68 -8.07 -8.95
CA PRO A 133 6.37 -7.43 -9.07
C PRO A 133 5.16 -8.37 -8.92
N ALA A 134 5.33 -9.68 -9.13
CA ALA A 134 4.29 -10.69 -8.99
C ALA A 134 3.99 -11.08 -7.54
N ASP A 135 4.83 -10.72 -6.58
CA ASP A 135 4.71 -11.09 -5.15
C ASP A 135 3.61 -10.31 -4.43
N ALA A 136 2.36 -10.48 -4.85
CA ALA A 136 1.20 -9.87 -4.22
C ALA A 136 0.92 -10.43 -2.83
N PHE A 137 0.40 -9.61 -1.91
CA PHE A 137 0.02 -10.03 -0.55
C PHE A 137 -1.03 -11.13 -0.51
N SER A 138 -1.79 -11.28 -1.59
CA SER A 138 -3.00 -12.09 -1.65
C SER A 138 -3.02 -12.93 -2.93
N ARG A 139 -3.74 -14.05 -2.88
CA ARG A 139 -3.99 -14.91 -4.04
C ARG A 139 -5.49 -15.15 -4.16
N ALA A 140 -6.05 -15.00 -5.37
CA ALA A 140 -7.48 -15.22 -5.60
C ALA A 140 -7.95 -16.63 -5.20
N ALA A 141 -7.03 -17.61 -5.20
CA ALA A 141 -7.29 -18.98 -4.78
C ALA A 141 -7.42 -19.15 -3.25
N ALA A 142 -7.04 -18.16 -2.44
CA ALA A 142 -7.13 -18.16 -0.98
C ALA A 142 -7.71 -16.84 -0.45
N PRO A 143 -8.99 -16.53 -0.72
CA PRO A 143 -9.61 -15.28 -0.29
C PRO A 143 -9.51 -15.06 1.21
N GLY A 144 -9.11 -13.85 1.62
CA GLY A 144 -8.96 -13.49 3.04
C GLY A 144 -7.64 -13.91 3.67
N LEU A 145 -6.90 -14.85 3.06
CA LEU A 145 -5.54 -15.19 3.46
C LEU A 145 -4.55 -14.24 2.80
N MET A 146 -3.78 -13.52 3.60
CA MET A 146 -2.73 -12.64 3.09
C MET A 146 -1.48 -12.69 3.94
N LEU A 147 -0.34 -12.50 3.29
CA LEU A 147 0.99 -12.61 3.86
C LEU A 147 1.82 -11.40 3.45
N GLY A 148 2.59 -10.84 4.38
CA GLY A 148 3.41 -9.66 4.07
C GLY A 148 4.48 -9.39 5.12
N VAL A 149 5.62 -8.89 4.65
CA VAL A 149 6.71 -8.44 5.53
C VAL A 149 6.42 -7.02 6.00
N GLY A 150 6.65 -6.75 7.28
CA GLY A 150 6.35 -5.45 7.86
C GLY A 150 6.82 -5.31 9.30
N ASN A 151 6.32 -4.31 10.01
CA ASN A 151 6.61 -4.12 11.42
C ASN A 151 5.41 -3.56 12.18
N GLY A 152 5.37 -3.81 13.48
CA GLY A 152 4.51 -3.09 14.41
C GLY A 152 5.10 -1.72 14.77
N GLY A 153 4.23 -0.75 15.12
CA GLY A 153 4.65 0.54 15.66
C GLY A 153 3.95 1.74 15.02
N ALA A 154 4.64 2.89 15.04
CA ALA A 154 4.08 4.17 14.59
C ALA A 154 4.26 4.45 13.08
N GLN A 155 5.18 3.73 12.42
CA GLN A 155 5.51 3.89 11.00
C GLN A 155 6.26 2.66 10.48
N LEU A 156 6.27 2.50 9.15
CA LEU A 156 7.04 1.47 8.45
C LEU A 156 8.55 1.71 8.61
N THR A 157 9.28 0.68 9.03
CA THR A 157 10.74 0.70 9.18
C THR A 157 11.45 0.21 7.91
N ALA A 158 12.77 0.03 7.96
CA ALA A 158 13.49 -0.61 6.86
C ALA A 158 13.13 -2.10 6.75
N TYR A 159 13.06 -2.63 5.53
CA TYR A 159 12.67 -4.01 5.23
C TYR A 159 13.47 -5.04 6.03
N ALA A 160 14.79 -4.84 6.15
CA ALA A 160 15.69 -5.73 6.88
C ALA A 160 15.35 -5.90 8.38
N TYR A 161 14.55 -5.01 8.96
CA TYR A 161 14.08 -5.11 10.34
C TYR A 161 12.63 -5.58 10.46
N GLY A 162 12.01 -5.94 9.33
CA GLY A 162 10.65 -6.45 9.27
C GLY A 162 10.53 -7.89 9.75
N ASN A 163 9.30 -8.27 10.04
CA ASN A 163 8.88 -9.63 10.32
C ASN A 163 7.76 -10.01 9.36
N MET A 164 7.50 -11.30 9.24
CA MET A 164 6.41 -11.83 8.45
C MET A 164 5.09 -11.78 9.23
N TYR A 165 4.06 -11.19 8.64
CA TYR A 165 2.70 -11.14 9.19
C TYR A 165 1.73 -11.91 8.30
N VAL A 166 0.68 -12.44 8.91
CA VAL A 166 -0.42 -13.14 8.23
C VAL A 166 -1.76 -12.60 8.69
N THR A 167 -2.74 -12.64 7.80
CA THR A 167 -4.16 -12.46 8.14
C THR A 167 -4.97 -13.57 7.49
N HIS A 168 -6.01 -14.01 8.17
CA HIS A 168 -6.95 -15.02 7.70
C HIS A 168 -8.35 -14.45 7.44
N ASN A 169 -8.54 -13.14 7.67
CA ASN A 169 -9.84 -12.48 7.64
C ASN A 169 -9.83 -11.21 6.77
N GLY A 170 -9.03 -11.22 5.70
CA GLY A 170 -9.00 -10.14 4.72
C GLY A 170 -8.37 -8.86 5.24
N GLY A 171 -7.51 -8.95 6.26
CA GLY A 171 -6.76 -7.82 6.80
C GLY A 171 -7.49 -7.06 7.90
N ALA A 172 -8.59 -7.61 8.43
CA ALA A 172 -9.27 -7.06 9.59
C ALA A 172 -8.39 -7.16 10.84
N THR A 173 -7.71 -8.30 11.03
CA THR A 173 -6.66 -8.47 12.03
C THR A 173 -5.48 -9.22 11.43
N TRP A 174 -4.30 -8.93 11.97
CA TRP A 174 -3.04 -9.55 11.55
C TRP A 174 -2.32 -10.19 12.73
N ASP A 175 -1.60 -11.26 12.46
CA ASP A 175 -0.79 -11.96 13.44
C ASP A 175 0.66 -11.99 12.99
N LEU A 176 1.58 -11.90 13.94
CA LEU A 176 3.01 -12.14 13.68
C LEU A 176 3.18 -13.64 13.37
N LEU A 177 3.61 -13.96 12.15
CA LEU A 177 3.81 -15.34 11.71
C LEU A 177 5.20 -15.85 12.08
N VAL A 178 6.25 -15.14 11.62
CA VAL A 178 7.65 -15.50 11.90
C VAL A 178 8.52 -14.23 11.93
N LYS A 179 9.60 -14.26 12.72
CA LYS A 179 10.56 -13.16 12.77
C LYS A 179 11.41 -13.11 11.51
N HIS A 180 11.90 -11.92 11.18
CA HIS A 180 12.70 -11.64 9.97
C HIS A 180 11.90 -11.71 8.66
N PRO A 181 12.38 -11.03 7.60
CA PRO A 181 11.77 -11.13 6.28
C PRO A 181 11.87 -12.54 5.71
N HIS A 182 10.81 -12.96 5.02
CA HIS A 182 10.76 -14.26 4.36
C HIS A 182 10.10 -14.09 2.99
N TYR A 183 10.63 -14.80 2.00
CA TYR A 183 9.85 -15.17 0.82
C TYR A 183 8.77 -16.17 1.21
N TRP A 184 7.64 -16.13 0.51
CA TRP A 184 6.54 -17.01 0.81
C TRP A 184 5.77 -17.39 -0.46
N GLU A 185 5.21 -18.59 -0.43
CA GLU A 185 4.30 -19.06 -1.48
C GLU A 185 3.12 -19.84 -0.88
N LEU A 186 1.99 -19.77 -1.58
CA LEU A 186 0.76 -20.46 -1.19
C LEU A 186 0.45 -21.63 -2.12
N GLY A 187 0.33 -22.81 -1.52
CA GLY A 187 -0.07 -24.06 -2.18
C GLY A 187 -1.47 -24.50 -1.78
N GLY A 188 -2.06 -25.41 -2.58
CA GLY A 188 -3.29 -26.10 -2.22
C GLY A 188 -4.49 -25.17 -1.94
N ARG A 189 -4.63 -24.07 -2.68
CA ARG A 189 -5.68 -23.05 -2.46
C ARG A 189 -5.63 -22.42 -1.06
N GLY A 190 -4.42 -22.20 -0.53
CA GLY A 190 -4.19 -21.61 0.79
C GLY A 190 -4.10 -22.61 1.94
N ALA A 191 -4.21 -23.92 1.65
CA ALA A 191 -4.05 -24.95 2.67
C ALA A 191 -2.60 -25.14 3.14
N LEU A 192 -1.62 -24.72 2.31
CA LEU A 192 -0.20 -24.80 2.62
C LEU A 192 0.46 -23.44 2.36
N ALA A 193 1.31 -23.01 3.30
CA ALA A 193 2.23 -21.91 3.10
C ALA A 193 3.66 -22.44 3.24
N VAL A 194 4.53 -22.05 2.32
CA VAL A 194 5.98 -22.32 2.38
C VAL A 194 6.69 -21.00 2.61
N LEU A 195 7.66 -20.98 3.52
CA LEU A 195 8.46 -19.80 3.83
C LEU A 195 9.95 -20.12 3.68
N CYS A 196 10.70 -19.16 3.15
CA CYS A 196 12.16 -19.20 3.06
C CYS A 196 12.67 -17.85 3.58
N GLU A 197 13.59 -17.87 4.54
CA GLU A 197 14.23 -16.63 5.01
C GLU A 197 14.95 -15.95 3.83
N ASP A 198 14.84 -14.62 3.75
CA ASP A 198 15.48 -13.79 2.71
C ASP A 198 16.97 -13.52 3.01
#